data_AF-A0A524N7H0-F1
#
_entry.id   AF-A0A524N7H0-F1
#
_cell.length_a   1.000
_cell.length_b   1.000
_cell.length_c   1.000
_cell.angle_alpha   90.00
_cell.angle_beta   90.00
_cell.angle_gamma   90.00
#
_symmetry.space_group_name_H-M   'P 1'
#
loop_
_entity.id
_entity.type
_entity.pdbx_description
1 polymer ?
#
loop_
_entity_poly.entity_id
_entity_poly.type
_entity_poly.pdbx_seq_one_letter_code
_entity_poly.pdbx_strand_id
1 'polypeptide(L)' 'MSHPRDQHAVTSFALLVTSDSRTFEDDETGKLAVELIEAAGHSVARRDIVPNDV' A
#
# COMPACT_ATOMS: atom_id res chain seq x y z
N MET A 1 22.01 7.84 18.56
CA MET A 1 21.19 8.59 17.59
C MET A 1 19.78 8.69 18.16
N SER A 2 19.24 9.89 18.32
CA SER A 2 17.81 10.05 18.60
C SER A 2 17.05 9.83 17.30
N HIS A 3 16.01 8.99 17.30
CA HIS A 3 15.09 8.87 16.17
C HIS A 3 13.96 9.88 16.38
N PRO A 4 13.98 11.05 15.71
CA PRO A 4 12.88 11.99 15.82
C PRO A 4 11.62 11.33 15.27
N ARG A 5 10.64 11.10 16.15
CA ARG A 5 9.31 10.63 15.76
C ARG A 5 8.50 11.85 15.35
N ASP A 6 8.62 12.24 14.08
CA ASP A 6 7.66 13.15 13.49
C ASP A 6 6.39 12.36 13.13
N GLN A 7 5.34 12.54 13.93
CA GLN A 7 4.05 11.87 13.77
C GLN A 7 3.21 12.50 12.65
N HIS A 8 3.73 13.54 11.98
CA HIS A 8 3.05 14.28 10.92
C HIS A 8 3.72 14.11 9.54
N ALA A 9 4.73 13.25 9.44
CA ALA A 9 5.40 13.00 8.17
C ALA A 9 4.42 12.42 7.13
N VAL A 10 4.25 13.12 6.01
CA VAL A 10 3.50 12.65 4.84
C VAL A 10 4.45 11.91 3.92
N THR A 11 4.04 10.76 3.39
CA THR A 11 4.86 9.95 2.49
C THR A 11 4.05 9.37 1.32
N SER A 12 4.77 8.76 0.39
CA SER A 12 4.21 8.04 -0.75
C SER A 12 4.55 6.56 -0.69
N PHE A 13 3.58 5.71 -1.04
CA PHE A 13 3.67 4.26 -0.97
C PHE A 13 3.69 3.64 -2.37
N ALA A 14 4.51 2.61 -2.54
CA ALA A 14 4.29 1.60 -3.57
C ALA A 14 3.62 0.39 -2.91
N LEU A 15 2.45 0.02 -3.40
CA LEU A 15 1.66 -1.09 -2.88
C LEU A 15 1.83 -2.31 -3.78
N LEU A 16 2.33 -3.41 -3.21
CA LEU A 16 2.48 -4.68 -3.90
C LEU A 16 1.62 -5.72 -3.21
N VAL A 17 0.69 -6.31 -3.94
CA VAL A 17 -0.14 -7.41 -3.47
C VAL A 17 0.40 -8.70 -4.06
N THR A 18 0.62 -9.71 -3.22
CA THR A 18 1.06 -11.03 -3.67
C THR A 18 -0.13 -11.97 -3.70
N SER A 19 -0.47 -12.48 -4.88
CA SER A 19 -1.58 -13.41 -5.06
C SER A 19 -1.51 -14.09 -6.42
N ASP A 20 -1.77 -15.39 -6.44
CA ASP A 20 -1.80 -16.19 -7.66
C ASP A 20 -3.14 -16.14 -8.40
N SER A 21 -4.19 -15.65 -7.74
CA SER A 21 -5.56 -15.69 -8.26
C SER A 21 -6.25 -14.34 -8.33
N ARG A 22 -5.82 -13.34 -7.56
CA ARG A 22 -6.45 -12.03 -7.56
C ARG A 22 -6.13 -11.23 -8.81
N THR A 23 -7.09 -10.41 -9.18
CA THR A 23 -7.01 -9.35 -10.18
C THR A 23 -7.21 -8.00 -9.50
N PHE A 24 -6.99 -6.91 -10.24
CA PHE A 24 -7.27 -5.57 -9.70
C PHE A 24 -8.76 -5.35 -9.37
N GLU A 25 -9.65 -6.09 -10.05
CA GLU A 25 -11.10 -5.97 -9.89
C GLU A 25 -11.62 -6.60 -8.60
N ASP A 26 -11.02 -7.68 -8.13
CA ASP A 26 -11.46 -8.45 -6.95
C ASP A 26 -10.47 -8.43 -5.77
N ASP A 27 -9.35 -7.72 -5.91
CA ASP A 27 -8.41 -7.48 -4.81
C ASP A 27 -8.94 -6.41 -3.84
N GLU A 28 -9.85 -6.82 -2.96
CA GLU A 28 -10.41 -6.00 -1.88
C GLU A 28 -9.35 -5.56 -0.87
N THR A 29 -8.29 -6.34 -0.66
CA THR A 29 -7.21 -5.96 0.26
C THR A 29 -6.42 -4.78 -0.27
N GLY A 30 -6.02 -4.81 -1.55
CA GLY A 30 -5.31 -3.69 -2.15
C GLY A 30 -6.17 -2.44 -2.25
N LYS A 31 -7.47 -2.57 -2.54
CA LYS A 31 -8.41 -1.43 -2.52
C LYS A 31 -8.49 -0.81 -1.13
N LEU A 32 -8.72 -1.61 -0.10
CA LEU A 32 -8.80 -1.13 1.29
C LEU A 32 -7.48 -0.49 1.74
N ALA A 33 -6.33 -1.04 1.35
CA ALA A 33 -5.04 -0.46 1.68
C ALA A 33 -4.86 0.93 1.06
N VAL A 34 -5.25 1.13 -0.21
CA VAL A 34 -5.24 2.44 -0.85
C VAL A 34 -6.13 3.42 -0.09
N GLU A 35 -7.37 3.02 0.22
CA GLU A 35 -8.31 3.87 0.97
C GLU A 35 -7.76 4.31 2.32
N LEU A 36 -7.16 3.39 3.08
CA LEU A 36 -6.59 3.69 4.39
C LEU A 36 -5.35 4.61 4.30
N ILE A 37 -4.48 4.38 3.32
CA ILE A 37 -3.29 5.21 3.08
C ILE A 37 -3.71 6.64 2.73
N GLU A 38 -4.65 6.79 1.80
CA GLU A 38 -5.13 8.09 1.37
C GLU A 38 -5.93 8.81 2.46
N ALA A 39 -6.77 8.09 3.22
CA ALA A 39 -7.50 8.64 4.37
C ALA A 39 -6.56 9.13 5.50
N ALA A 40 -5.36 8.55 5.60
CA ALA A 40 -4.31 9.01 6.53
C ALA A 40 -3.52 10.22 6.01
N GLY A 41 -3.84 10.74 4.82
CA GLY A 41 -3.16 11.89 4.21
C GLY A 41 -1.87 11.53 3.47
N HIS A 42 -1.67 10.26 3.14
CA HIS A 42 -0.56 9.78 2.30
C HIS A 42 -1.03 9.55 0.86
N SER A 43 -0.13 9.11 0.00
CA SER A 43 -0.45 8.78 -1.40
C SER A 43 0.06 7.41 -1.81
N VAL A 44 -0.61 6.74 -2.75
CA VAL A 44 -0.10 5.54 -3.42
C VAL A 44 0.41 5.92 -4.81
N ALA A 45 1.73 5.87 -5.02
CA ALA A 45 2.35 6.18 -6.31
C ALA A 45 2.23 5.04 -7.33
N ARG A 46 2.14 3.79 -6.85
CA ARG A 46 1.98 2.60 -7.69
C ARG A 46 1.28 1.50 -6.91
N ARG A 47 0.40 0.76 -7.59
CA ARG A 47 -0.18 -0.49 -7.12
C ARG A 47 0.10 -1.58 -8.14
N ASP A 48 0.53 -2.75 -7.68
CA ASP A 48 0.77 -3.92 -8.53
C ASP A 48 0.33 -5.22 -7.85
N ILE A 49 0.03 -6.24 -8.65
CA ILE A 49 -0.28 -7.60 -8.17
C ILE A 49 0.71 -8.56 -8.80
N VAL A 50 1.42 -9.34 -7.99
CA VAL A 50 2.41 -10.32 -8.44
C VAL A 50 2.10 -11.72 -7.89
N PRO A 51 2.53 -12.79 -8.57
CA PRO A 51 2.42 -14.15 -8.04
C PRO A 51 3.09 -14.32 -6.67
N ASN A 52 2.63 -15.29 -5.89
CA ASN A 52 3.33 -15.71 -4.68
C ASN A 52 4.51 -16.61 -5.05
N ASP A 53 5.70 -16.03 -5.15
CA ASP A 53 6.94 -16.79 -5.26
C ASP A 53 7.55 -17.01 -3.85
N VAL A 54 8.03 -18.22 -3.58
CA VAL A 54 8.70 -18.65 -2.32
C VAL A 54 10.18 -18.31 -2.29
#